data_AF-X1AK51-F1
#
_entry.id   AF-X1AK51-F1
#
_cell.length_a   1.000
_cell.length_b   1.000
_cell.length_c   1.000
_cell.angle_alpha   90.00
_cell.angle_beta   90.00
_cell.angle_gamma   90.00
#
_symmetry.space_group_name_H-M   'P 1'
#
loop_
_entity.id
_entity.type
_entity.pdbx_description
1 polymer ?
#
loop_
_entity_poly.entity_id
_entity_poly.type
_entity_poly.pdbx_seq_one_letter_code
_entity_poly.pdbx_strand_id
1 'polypeptide(L)'
;FTVLVLAGIPLRFAFKHILLVSPFIIILALSCPLYDKSPLVVAFGPFVLQISAGWMRCFAILGKFVVTMLALIALVSTTRFGDLLAGLGRLGVPKLLIIQLGLLYRYIFVLIDRAGRILRARAGRKMRNLGLKPELKIAAAMVGSLLIRSIDTAEHINIAMQGRGFDGNWRSLSESRIRRSDIWFILIAVSFILLLYLFVRPVLQ
;
A
#
# COMPACT_ATOMS: atom_id res chain seq x y z
N PHE A 1 -17.86 -0.94 -2.42
CA PHE A 1 -18.35 0.33 -1.85
C PHE A 1 -19.04 0.15 -0.49
N THR A 2 -20.00 -0.78 -0.36
CA THR A 2 -20.68 -1.10 0.92
C THR A 2 -19.71 -1.35 2.09
N VAL A 3 -18.63 -2.11 1.85
CA VAL A 3 -17.59 -2.38 2.87
C VAL A 3 -16.90 -1.12 3.38
N LEU A 4 -16.63 -0.12 2.54
CA LEU A 4 -16.01 1.15 2.98
C LEU A 4 -16.95 2.01 3.82
N VAL A 5 -18.24 2.02 3.45
CA VAL A 5 -19.27 2.76 4.18
C VAL A 5 -19.48 2.13 5.56
N LEU A 6 -19.53 0.80 5.63
CA LEU A 6 -19.59 0.07 6.90
C LEU A 6 -18.34 0.27 7.76
N ALA A 7 -17.17 0.42 7.12
CA ALA A 7 -15.90 0.69 7.79
C ALA A 7 -15.72 2.16 8.24
N GLY A 8 -16.70 3.04 7.98
CA GLY A 8 -16.66 4.45 8.39
C GLY A 8 -15.59 5.30 7.67
N ILE A 9 -15.07 4.83 6.53
CA ILE A 9 -14.00 5.52 5.81
C ILE A 9 -14.61 6.66 4.97
N PRO A 10 -14.11 7.90 5.10
CA PRO A 10 -14.64 9.01 4.31
C PRO A 10 -14.40 8.76 2.82
N LEU A 11 -15.50 8.64 2.05
CA LEU A 11 -15.45 8.40 0.60
C LEU A 11 -14.56 9.40 -0.14
N ARG A 12 -14.47 10.65 0.35
CA ARG A 12 -13.58 11.69 -0.21
C ARG A 12 -12.10 11.29 -0.19
N PHE A 13 -11.66 10.54 0.83
CA PHE A 13 -10.29 10.04 0.92
C PHE A 13 -10.02 8.95 -0.12
N ALA A 14 -10.99 8.06 -0.32
CA ALA A 14 -10.90 6.99 -1.32
C ALA A 14 -10.85 7.55 -2.75
N PHE A 15 -11.75 8.48 -3.08
CA PHE A 15 -11.76 9.11 -4.40
C PHE A 15 -10.48 9.90 -4.70
N LYS A 16 -9.91 10.61 -3.73
CA LYS A 16 -8.65 11.35 -3.93
C LYS A 16 -7.47 10.43 -4.27
N HIS A 17 -7.38 9.28 -3.61
CA HIS A 17 -6.31 8.29 -3.86
C HIS A 17 -6.52 7.55 -5.18
N ILE A 18 -7.76 7.19 -5.51
CA ILE A 18 -8.10 6.61 -6.81
C ILE A 18 -7.74 7.59 -7.92
N LEU A 19 -8.09 8.88 -7.79
CA LEU A 19 -7.81 9.92 -8.79
C LEU A 19 -6.30 10.16 -8.98
N LEU A 20 -5.50 10.05 -7.91
CA LEU A 20 -4.05 10.24 -7.98
C LEU A 20 -3.35 9.13 -8.78
N VAL A 21 -3.83 7.89 -8.68
CA VAL A 21 -3.27 6.71 -9.39
C VAL A 21 -3.95 6.47 -10.75
N SER A 22 -5.13 7.06 -10.95
CA SER A 22 -5.96 7.00 -12.15
C SER A 22 -5.24 7.26 -13.49
N PRO A 23 -4.36 8.28 -13.65
CA PRO A 23 -3.83 8.59 -14.98
C PRO A 23 -3.01 7.44 -15.57
N PHE A 24 -2.26 6.70 -14.74
CA PHE A 24 -1.48 5.56 -15.21
C PHE A 24 -2.35 4.41 -15.69
N ILE A 25 -3.40 4.06 -14.92
CA ILE A 25 -4.34 3.00 -15.31
C ILE A 25 -5.18 3.41 -16.51
N ILE A 26 -5.59 4.67 -16.61
CA ILE A 26 -6.33 5.15 -17.78
C ILE A 26 -5.49 4.99 -19.04
N ILE A 27 -4.21 5.37 -19.02
CA ILE A 27 -3.31 5.19 -20.18
C ILE A 27 -3.19 3.71 -20.55
N LEU A 28 -3.02 2.83 -19.55
CA LEU A 28 -2.91 1.38 -19.76
C LEU A 28 -4.22 0.76 -20.29
N ALA A 29 -5.36 1.19 -19.75
CA ALA A 29 -6.68 0.73 -20.14
C ALA A 29 -7.06 1.24 -21.55
N LEU A 30 -6.70 2.48 -21.90
CA LEU A 30 -6.91 3.06 -23.23
C LEU A 30 -5.98 2.43 -24.29
N SER A 31 -4.81 1.95 -23.88
CA SER A 31 -3.89 1.20 -24.73
C SER A 31 -4.39 -0.22 -25.06
N CYS A 32 -5.25 -0.81 -24.21
CA CYS A 32 -5.75 -2.17 -24.38
C CYS A 32 -6.62 -2.36 -25.65
N PRO A 33 -7.57 -1.45 -26.00
CA PRO A 33 -8.26 -1.46 -27.29
C PRO A 33 -7.35 -1.29 -28.52
N LEU A 34 -6.17 -0.65 -28.37
CA LEU A 34 -5.25 -0.40 -29.48
C LEU A 34 -4.37 -1.62 -29.79
N TYR A 35 -4.06 -2.43 -28.78
CA TYR A 35 -3.16 -3.59 -28.91
C TYR A 35 -3.87 -4.90 -29.27
N ASP A 36 -5.14 -5.08 -28.86
CA ASP A 36 -5.83 -6.36 -29.03
C ASP A 36 -7.10 -6.23 -29.91
N LYS A 37 -7.00 -6.68 -31.16
CA LYS A 37 -8.09 -6.72 -32.14
C LYS A 37 -8.71 -8.12 -32.28
N SER A 38 -8.63 -8.98 -31.26
CA SER A 38 -9.30 -10.29 -31.32
C SER A 38 -10.82 -10.08 -31.14
N PRO A 39 -11.68 -10.39 -32.15
CA PRO A 39 -13.12 -10.27 -32.00
C PRO A 39 -13.62 -11.37 -31.05
N LEU A 40 -14.26 -10.98 -29.94
CA LEU A 40 -15.06 -11.88 -29.12
C LEU A 40 -16.52 -11.54 -29.38
N VAL A 41 -17.26 -12.47 -29.97
CA VAL A 41 -18.68 -12.32 -30.26
C VAL A 41 -19.45 -12.69 -28.99
N VAL A 42 -19.90 -11.68 -28.24
CA VAL A 42 -20.80 -11.89 -27.11
C VAL A 42 -22.23 -11.72 -27.61
N ALA A 43 -22.93 -12.83 -27.85
CA ALA A 43 -24.33 -12.80 -28.28
C ALA A 43 -25.25 -12.71 -27.05
N PHE A 44 -25.90 -11.58 -26.85
CA PHE A 44 -27.03 -11.44 -25.92
C PHE A 44 -28.34 -11.48 -26.73
N GLY A 45 -28.82 -12.69 -27.04
CA GLY A 45 -30.06 -12.87 -27.80
C GLY A 45 -30.05 -12.16 -29.17
N PRO A 46 -31.18 -11.57 -29.64
CA PRO A 46 -31.33 -11.05 -31.01
C PRO A 46 -30.55 -9.76 -31.32
N PHE A 47 -29.76 -9.23 -30.36
CA PHE A 47 -28.88 -8.08 -30.59
C PHE A 47 -27.42 -8.55 -30.72
N VAL A 48 -26.94 -8.68 -31.96
CA VAL A 48 -25.53 -8.97 -32.25
C VAL A 48 -24.72 -7.68 -32.19
N LEU A 49 -24.33 -7.28 -30.99
CA LEU A 49 -23.43 -6.16 -30.77
C LEU A 49 -21.98 -6.66 -30.87
N GLN A 50 -21.30 -6.36 -31.98
CA GLN A 50 -19.87 -6.59 -32.13
C GLN A 50 -19.09 -5.58 -31.29
N ILE A 51 -19.08 -5.77 -29.97
CA ILE A 51 -18.26 -4.98 -29.06
C ILE A 51 -16.85 -5.58 -29.11
N SER A 52 -15.89 -4.81 -29.62
CA SER A 52 -14.47 -5.21 -29.62
C SER A 52 -14.05 -5.65 -28.22
N ALA A 53 -13.45 -6.83 -28.11
CA ALA A 53 -12.94 -7.42 -26.87
C ALA A 53 -12.06 -6.45 -26.07
N GLY A 54 -11.42 -5.50 -26.77
CA GLY A 54 -10.60 -4.45 -26.16
C GLY A 54 -11.37 -3.57 -25.17
N TRP A 55 -12.65 -3.24 -25.43
CA TRP A 55 -13.45 -2.42 -24.51
C TRP A 55 -13.86 -3.20 -23.26
N MET A 56 -14.23 -4.48 -23.42
CA MET A 56 -14.59 -5.32 -22.26
C MET A 56 -13.38 -5.56 -21.34
N ARG A 57 -12.19 -5.79 -21.92
CA ARG A 57 -10.94 -5.88 -21.16
C ARG A 57 -10.58 -4.57 -20.48
N CYS A 58 -10.77 -3.43 -21.14
CA CYS A 58 -10.60 -2.11 -20.56
C CYS A 58 -11.47 -1.91 -19.30
N PHE A 59 -12.78 -2.19 -19.40
CA PHE A 59 -13.69 -2.12 -18.25
C PHE A 59 -13.34 -3.11 -17.14
N ALA A 60 -12.90 -4.33 -17.49
CA ALA A 60 -12.46 -5.31 -16.50
C ALA A 60 -11.19 -4.87 -15.75
N ILE A 61 -10.22 -4.26 -16.44
CA ILE A 61 -9.01 -3.71 -15.83
C ILE A 61 -9.36 -2.54 -14.92
N LEU A 62 -10.21 -1.61 -15.37
CA LEU A 62 -10.69 -0.49 -14.56
C LEU A 62 -11.45 -0.97 -13.33
N GLY A 63 -12.36 -1.94 -13.50
CA GLY A 63 -13.12 -2.54 -12.40
C GLY A 63 -12.21 -3.21 -11.37
N LYS A 64 -11.27 -4.05 -11.82
CA LYS A 64 -10.26 -4.67 -10.95
C LYS A 64 -9.46 -3.63 -10.18
N PHE A 65 -9.00 -2.58 -10.87
CA PHE A 65 -8.25 -1.49 -10.25
C PHE A 65 -9.04 -0.78 -9.16
N VAL A 66 -10.30 -0.44 -9.42
CA VAL A 66 -11.15 0.22 -8.42
C VAL A 66 -11.35 -0.70 -7.20
N VAL A 67 -11.62 -1.99 -7.42
CA VAL A 67 -11.84 -2.95 -6.33
C VAL A 67 -10.57 -3.15 -5.50
N THR A 68 -9.41 -3.33 -6.14
CA THR A 68 -8.13 -3.54 -5.42
C THR A 68 -7.73 -2.30 -4.65
N MET A 69 -7.90 -1.10 -5.22
CA MET A 69 -7.57 0.15 -4.54
C MET A 69 -8.50 0.40 -3.34
N LEU A 70 -9.80 0.12 -3.48
CA LEU A 70 -10.75 0.20 -2.36
C LEU A 70 -10.38 -0.78 -1.24
N ALA A 71 -9.99 -2.01 -1.58
CA ALA A 71 -9.55 -3.00 -0.60
C ALA A 71 -8.26 -2.56 0.12
N LEU A 72 -7.29 -2.02 -0.61
CA LEU A 72 -6.05 -1.51 -0.05
C LEU A 72 -6.29 -0.34 0.91
N ILE A 73 -7.11 0.63 0.52
CA ILE A 73 -7.47 1.78 1.36
C ILE A 73 -8.21 1.33 2.61
N ALA A 74 -9.12 0.35 2.49
CA ALA A 74 -9.80 -0.23 3.64
C ALA A 74 -8.80 -0.86 4.62
N LEU A 75 -7.84 -1.66 4.11
CA LEU A 75 -6.82 -2.31 4.94
C LEU A 75 -5.95 -1.27 5.69
N VAL A 76 -5.39 -0.30 4.96
CA VAL A 76 -4.50 0.72 5.53
C VAL A 76 -5.20 1.62 6.55
N SER A 77 -6.50 1.89 6.36
CA SER A 77 -7.27 2.77 7.24
C SER A 77 -7.76 2.07 8.51
N THR A 78 -8.02 0.75 8.45
CA THR A 78 -8.62 -0.01 9.56
C THR A 78 -7.60 -0.75 10.40
N THR A 79 -6.44 -1.09 9.84
CA THR A 79 -5.45 -1.96 10.50
C THR A 79 -4.21 -1.17 10.91
N ARG A 80 -3.81 -1.29 12.19
CA ARG A 80 -2.56 -0.69 12.67
C ARG A 80 -1.36 -1.46 12.12
N PHE A 81 -0.25 -0.76 11.90
CA PHE A 81 0.96 -1.41 11.36
C PHE A 81 1.50 -2.54 12.24
N GLY A 82 1.38 -2.42 13.57
CA GLY A 82 1.76 -3.49 14.49
C GLY A 82 0.95 -4.78 14.30
N ASP A 83 -0.34 -4.66 13.98
CA ASP A 83 -1.21 -5.82 13.72
C ASP A 83 -0.90 -6.46 12.37
N LEU A 84 -0.50 -5.66 11.37
CA LEU A 84 0.01 -6.16 10.08
C LEU A 84 1.29 -7.00 10.26
N LEU A 85 2.24 -6.51 11.08
CA LEU A 85 3.47 -7.25 11.38
C LEU A 85 3.19 -8.58 12.12
N ALA A 86 2.24 -8.58 13.06
CA ALA A 86 1.80 -9.79 13.73
C ALA A 86 1.16 -10.78 12.73
N GLY A 87 0.36 -10.28 11.78
CA GLY A 87 -0.19 -11.06 10.67
C GLY A 87 0.89 -11.69 9.81
N LEU A 88 1.93 -10.94 9.42
CA LEU A 88 3.09 -11.45 8.67
C LEU A 88 3.83 -12.56 9.43
N GLY A 89 3.97 -12.43 10.75
CA GLY A 89 4.54 -13.49 11.59
C GLY A 89 3.73 -14.78 11.57
N ARG A 90 2.39 -14.69 11.56
CA ARG A 90 1.52 -15.86 11.43
C ARG A 90 1.54 -16.49 10.04
N LEU A 91 1.83 -15.70 9.00
CA LEU A 91 2.01 -16.16 7.62
C LEU A 91 3.36 -16.86 7.38
N GLY A 92 4.21 -16.99 8.41
CA GLY A 92 5.50 -17.68 8.32
C GLY A 92 6.67 -16.81 7.89
N VAL A 93 6.52 -15.47 7.87
CA VAL A 93 7.63 -14.57 7.56
C VAL A 93 8.72 -14.70 8.65
N PRO A 94 10.02 -14.81 8.27
CA PRO A 94 11.12 -14.88 9.22
C PRO A 94 11.12 -13.73 10.22
N LYS A 95 11.33 -14.04 11.51
CA LYS A 95 11.33 -13.08 12.62
C LYS A 95 12.26 -11.89 12.39
N LEU A 96 13.41 -12.14 11.74
CA LEU A 96 14.37 -11.11 11.40
C LEU A 96 13.73 -10.00 10.55
N LEU A 97 12.96 -10.34 9.51
CA LEU A 97 12.31 -9.36 8.64
C LEU A 97 11.25 -8.56 9.39
N ILE A 98 10.50 -9.19 10.29
CA ILE A 98 9.48 -8.53 11.10
C ILE A 98 10.12 -7.48 12.00
N ILE A 99 11.25 -7.80 12.64
CA ILE A 99 12.02 -6.86 13.47
C ILE A 99 12.53 -5.70 12.63
N GLN A 100 13.14 -5.97 11.47
CA GLN A 100 13.64 -4.92 10.58
C GLN A 100 12.53 -3.97 10.13
N LEU A 101 11.37 -4.50 9.73
CA LEU A 101 10.22 -3.70 9.34
C LEU A 101 9.64 -2.88 10.51
N GLY A 102 9.58 -3.48 11.71
CA GLY A 102 9.12 -2.78 12.91
C GLY A 102 10.02 -1.62 13.32
N LEU A 103 11.35 -1.82 13.25
CA LEU A 103 12.33 -0.76 13.49
C LEU A 103 12.22 0.32 12.41
N LEU A 104 12.15 -0.07 11.13
CA LEU A 104 11.99 0.88 10.03
C LEU A 104 10.77 1.78 10.24
N TYR A 105 9.61 1.20 10.55
CA TYR A 105 8.39 1.97 10.80
C TYR A 105 8.49 2.86 12.04
N ARG A 106 9.11 2.39 13.13
CA ARG A 106 9.30 3.22 14.33
C ARG A 106 10.25 4.39 14.07
N TYR A 107 11.33 4.17 13.35
CA TYR A 107 12.41 5.15 13.19
C TYR A 107 12.25 6.05 11.97
N ILE A 108 11.40 5.71 10.98
CA ILE A 108 11.15 6.60 9.84
C ILE A 108 10.56 7.94 10.29
N PHE A 109 9.65 7.95 11.27
CA PHE A 109 9.09 9.19 11.82
C PHE A 109 10.15 10.04 12.52
N VAL A 110 11.03 9.39 13.30
CA VAL A 110 12.16 10.06 13.96
C VAL A 110 13.13 10.65 12.92
N LEU A 111 13.37 9.91 11.83
CA LEU A 111 14.24 10.35 10.75
C LEU A 111 13.65 11.55 10.00
N ILE A 112 12.34 11.53 9.74
CA ILE A 112 11.59 12.64 9.14
C ILE A 112 11.68 13.89 10.01
N ASP A 113 11.52 13.76 11.33
CA ASP A 113 11.66 14.90 12.25
C ASP A 113 13.07 15.48 12.24
N ARG A 114 14.10 14.61 12.23
CA ARG A 114 15.51 15.03 12.14
C ARG A 114 15.78 15.75 10.81
N ALA A 115 15.31 15.19 9.70
CA ALA A 115 15.41 15.82 8.39
C ALA A 115 14.71 17.20 8.40
N GLY A 116 13.49 17.29 8.95
CA GLY A 116 12.73 18.53 9.07
C GLY A 116 13.44 19.60 9.92
N ARG A 117 14.20 19.22 10.96
CA ARG A 117 15.05 20.15 11.73
C ARG A 117 16.22 20.65 10.91
N ILE A 118 16.89 19.77 10.15
CA ILE A 118 18.01 20.13 9.26
C ILE A 118 17.52 21.10 8.17
N LEU A 119 16.37 20.80 7.56
CA LEU A 119 15.73 21.66 6.57
C LEU A 119 15.39 23.06 7.12
N ARG A 120 14.82 23.13 8.33
CA ARG A 120 14.53 24.42 9.00
C ARG A 120 15.81 25.20 9.34
N ALA A 121 16.84 24.53 9.85
CA ALA A 121 18.13 25.16 10.12
C ALA A 121 18.80 25.69 8.83
N ARG A 122 18.66 24.96 7.71
CA ARG A 122 19.10 25.44 6.39
C ARG A 122 18.30 26.66 5.96
N ALA A 123 16.98 26.65 6.13
CA ALA A 123 16.13 27.79 5.77
C ALA A 123 16.53 29.06 6.53
N GLY A 124 16.84 28.95 7.83
CA GLY A 124 17.32 30.09 8.63
C GLY A 124 18.71 30.62 8.25
N ARG A 125 19.56 29.81 7.60
CA ARG A 125 20.89 30.22 7.09
C ARG A 125 20.84 30.73 5.65
N LYS A 126 19.70 30.62 4.96
CA LYS A 126 19.58 30.96 3.54
C LYS A 126 19.45 32.48 3.36
N MET A 127 20.58 33.14 3.14
CA MET A 127 20.64 34.59 2.88
C MET A 127 20.35 34.98 1.41
N ARG A 128 20.55 34.05 0.45
CA ARG A 128 20.29 34.25 -0.99
C ARG A 128 19.96 32.92 -1.67
N ASN A 129 19.16 32.94 -2.74
CA ASN A 129 18.96 31.74 -3.58
C ASN A 129 20.28 31.41 -4.29
N LEU A 130 20.84 30.23 -4.00
CA LEU A 130 21.97 29.70 -4.75
C LEU A 130 21.45 29.02 -6.03
N GLY A 131 22.27 28.96 -7.08
CA GLY A 131 21.96 28.18 -8.27
C GLY A 131 21.85 26.67 -7.96
N LEU A 132 21.40 25.89 -8.96
CA LEU A 132 21.10 24.46 -8.81
C LEU A 132 22.32 23.64 -8.31
N LYS A 133 23.53 23.93 -8.80
CA LYS A 133 24.75 23.17 -8.44
C LYS A 133 25.09 23.27 -6.94
N PRO A 134 25.24 24.48 -6.33
CA PRO A 134 25.43 24.59 -4.88
C PRO A 134 24.28 24.01 -4.06
N GLU A 135 23.03 24.16 -4.51
CA GLU A 135 21.89 23.62 -3.76
C GLU A 135 21.89 22.09 -3.69
N LEU A 136 22.29 21.42 -4.77
CA LEU A 136 22.49 19.97 -4.80
C LEU A 136 23.63 19.53 -3.88
N LYS A 137 24.75 20.26 -3.86
CA LYS A 137 25.88 19.96 -2.96
C LYS A 137 25.47 20.05 -1.48
N ILE A 138 24.67 21.06 -1.13
CA ILE A 138 24.13 21.20 0.24
C ILE A 138 23.14 20.07 0.54
N ALA A 139 22.26 19.71 -0.41
CA ALA A 139 21.34 18.59 -0.25
C ALA A 139 22.09 17.27 0.01
N ALA A 140 23.12 16.99 -0.77
CA ALA A 140 23.99 15.82 -0.58
C ALA A 140 24.65 15.82 0.81
N ALA A 141 25.16 16.97 1.26
CA ALA A 141 25.76 17.09 2.59
C ALA A 141 24.74 16.85 3.72
N MET A 142 23.51 17.34 3.57
CA MET A 142 22.43 17.08 4.54
C MET A 142 22.08 15.59 4.59
N VAL A 143 21.90 14.94 3.44
CA VAL A 143 21.61 13.50 3.35
C VAL A 143 22.77 12.68 3.94
N GLY A 144 24.01 13.02 3.62
CA GLY A 144 25.20 12.37 4.19
C GLY A 144 25.25 12.50 5.72
N SER A 145 24.98 13.71 6.25
CA SER A 145 24.93 13.92 7.70
C SER A 145 23.81 13.14 8.39
N LEU A 146 22.68 12.95 7.71
CA LEU A 146 21.55 12.17 8.21
C LEU A 146 21.88 10.68 8.23
N LEU A 147 22.56 10.19 7.18
CA LEU A 147 22.99 8.80 7.05
C LEU A 147 23.97 8.40 8.17
N ILE A 148 25.02 9.20 8.41
CA ILE A 148 25.99 8.96 9.48
C ILE A 148 25.26 8.89 10.83
N ARG A 149 24.42 9.89 11.13
CA ARG A 149 23.63 9.91 12.37
C ARG A 149 22.68 8.72 12.50
N SER A 150 22.13 8.20 11.39
CA SER A 150 21.27 7.03 11.43
C SER A 150 22.03 5.75 11.76
N ILE A 151 23.27 5.63 11.28
CA ILE A 151 24.16 4.49 11.58
C ILE A 151 24.54 4.52 13.06
N ASP A 152 25.00 5.66 13.58
CA ASP A 152 25.31 5.82 15.01
C ASP A 152 24.08 5.50 15.89
N THR A 153 22.91 5.97 15.45
CA THR A 153 21.66 5.71 16.17
C THR A 153 21.32 4.21 16.15
N ALA A 154 21.53 3.51 15.03
CA ALA A 154 21.28 2.07 14.94
C ALA A 154 22.20 1.28 15.89
N GLU A 155 23.47 1.66 15.98
CA GLU A 155 24.43 1.05 16.91
C GLU A 155 24.02 1.28 18.38
N HIS A 156 23.66 2.52 18.74
CA HIS A 156 23.17 2.84 20.08
C HIS A 156 21.91 2.05 20.44
N ILE A 157 20.98 1.87 19.49
CA ILE A 157 19.76 1.08 19.68
C ILE A 157 20.12 -0.40 19.90
N ASN A 158 21.03 -0.95 19.10
CA ASN A 158 21.47 -2.32 19.23
C ASN A 158 22.10 -2.58 20.61
N ILE A 159 23.00 -1.71 21.06
CA ILE A 159 23.61 -1.80 22.40
C ILE A 159 22.53 -1.72 23.48
N ALA A 160 21.59 -0.78 23.37
CA ALA A 160 20.49 -0.65 24.33
C ALA A 160 19.54 -1.86 24.35
N MET A 161 19.34 -2.52 23.20
CA MET A 161 18.56 -3.76 23.11
C MET A 161 19.28 -4.92 23.78
N GLN A 162 20.58 -5.08 23.51
CA GLN A 162 21.39 -6.12 24.14
C GLN A 162 21.47 -5.93 25.66
N GLY A 163 21.64 -4.69 26.14
CA GLY A 163 21.63 -4.37 27.57
C GLY A 163 20.30 -4.66 28.29
N ARG A 164 19.19 -4.77 27.53
CA ARG A 164 17.87 -5.17 28.05
C ARG A 164 17.58 -6.67 27.91
N GLY A 165 18.56 -7.46 27.47
CA GLY A 165 18.41 -8.91 27.28
C GLY A 165 17.55 -9.27 26.07
N PHE A 166 17.66 -8.52 24.97
CA PHE A 166 16.92 -8.82 23.74
C PHE A 166 17.29 -10.21 23.18
N ASP A 167 16.32 -11.11 23.13
CA ASP A 167 16.44 -12.51 22.74
C ASP A 167 16.20 -12.74 21.23
N GLY A 168 16.22 -11.68 20.43
CA GLY A 168 15.90 -11.75 19.01
C GLY A 168 14.41 -11.93 18.72
N ASN A 169 13.54 -11.80 19.72
CA ASN A 169 12.10 -11.96 19.56
C ASN A 169 11.36 -10.66 19.88
N TRP A 170 10.62 -10.13 18.91
CA TRP A 170 9.81 -8.93 19.11
C TRP A 170 8.52 -9.28 19.86
N ARG A 171 8.49 -9.05 21.17
CA ARG A 171 7.31 -9.28 22.00
C ARG A 171 6.35 -8.11 21.83
N SER A 172 5.32 -8.30 21.01
CA SER A 172 4.17 -7.37 20.94
C SER A 172 3.24 -7.62 22.11
N LEU A 173 2.81 -6.57 22.80
CA LEU A 173 1.76 -6.64 23.84
C LEU A 173 0.35 -6.80 23.24
N SER A 174 0.20 -6.68 21.92
CA SER A 174 -1.07 -6.85 21.21
C SER A 174 -1.29 -8.34 20.91
N GLU A 175 -2.10 -9.02 21.72
CA GLU A 175 -2.67 -10.31 21.35
C GLU A 175 -3.86 -10.08 20.42
N SER A 176 -3.68 -10.34 19.12
CA SER A 176 -4.80 -10.38 18.19
C SER A 176 -5.63 -11.63 18.43
N ARG A 177 -6.75 -11.47 19.16
CA ARG A 177 -7.78 -12.50 19.37
C ARG A 177 -8.75 -12.52 18.20
N ILE A 178 -9.05 -13.71 17.70
CA ILE A 178 -10.08 -13.92 16.68
C ILE A 178 -11.42 -13.52 17.28
N ARG A 179 -12.05 -12.50 16.71
CA ARG A 179 -13.37 -12.04 17.15
C ARG A 179 -14.44 -12.72 16.30
N ARG A 180 -15.64 -12.90 16.86
CA ARG A 180 -16.78 -13.47 16.11
C ARG A 180 -17.09 -12.69 14.82
N SER A 181 -16.83 -11.39 14.80
CA SER A 181 -16.91 -10.53 13.60
C SER A 181 -16.00 -10.99 12.47
N ASP A 182 -14.83 -11.51 12.79
CA ASP A 182 -13.82 -11.92 11.79
C ASP A 182 -14.27 -13.21 11.11
N ILE A 183 -14.92 -14.11 11.87
CA ILE A 183 -15.48 -15.37 11.36
C ILE A 183 -16.63 -15.08 10.38
N TRP A 184 -17.55 -14.19 10.75
CA TRP A 184 -18.64 -13.76 9.86
C TRP A 184 -18.09 -13.09 8.59
N PHE A 185 -17.06 -12.26 8.72
CA PHE A 185 -16.43 -11.62 7.57
C PHE A 185 -15.79 -12.66 6.63
N ILE A 186 -15.06 -13.64 7.16
CA ILE A 186 -14.45 -14.72 6.38
C ILE A 186 -15.53 -15.54 5.66
N LEU A 187 -16.62 -15.92 6.35
CA LEU A 187 -17.71 -16.68 5.74
C LEU A 187 -18.35 -15.93 4.57
N ILE A 188 -18.64 -14.64 4.75
CA ILE A 188 -19.21 -13.79 3.70
C ILE A 188 -18.23 -13.67 2.52
N ALA A 189 -16.94 -13.47 2.80
CA ALA A 189 -15.91 -13.34 1.76
C ALA A 189 -15.74 -14.63 0.95
N VAL A 190 -15.68 -15.80 1.62
CA VAL A 190 -15.57 -17.10 0.96
C VAL A 190 -16.81 -17.39 0.12
N SER A 191 -18.01 -17.13 0.66
CA SER A 191 -19.27 -17.29 -0.08
C SER A 191 -19.30 -16.39 -1.33
N PHE A 192 -18.83 -15.16 -1.22
CA PHE A 192 -18.77 -14.22 -2.35
C PHE A 192 -17.79 -14.69 -3.43
N ILE A 193 -16.59 -15.15 -3.04
CA ILE A 193 -15.59 -15.69 -3.98
C ILE A 193 -16.11 -16.94 -4.67
N LEU A 194 -16.76 -17.85 -3.95
CA LEU A 194 -17.33 -19.08 -4.49
C LEU A 194 -18.44 -18.78 -5.52
N LEU A 195 -19.33 -17.83 -5.21
CA LEU A 195 -20.39 -17.39 -6.12
C LEU A 195 -19.80 -16.77 -7.39
N LEU A 196 -18.77 -15.93 -7.26
CA LEU A 196 -18.07 -15.33 -8.40
C LEU A 196 -17.39 -16.41 -9.26
N TYR A 197 -16.72 -17.37 -8.64
CA TYR A 197 -16.08 -18.49 -9.35
C TYR A 197 -17.10 -19.32 -10.15
N LEU A 198 -18.25 -19.65 -9.53
CA LEU A 198 -19.32 -20.39 -10.19
C LEU A 198 -20.00 -19.60 -11.31
N PHE A 199 -20.10 -18.27 -11.19
CA PHE A 199 -20.72 -17.41 -12.20
C PHE A 199 -19.80 -17.10 -13.39
N VAL A 200 -18.48 -17.10 -13.19
CA VAL A 200 -17.48 -16.87 -14.25
C VAL A 200 -17.16 -18.15 -15.02
N ARG A 201 -17.23 -19.32 -14.38
CA ARG A 201 -17.03 -20.63 -15.04
C ARG A 201 -17.88 -20.83 -16.32
N PRO A 202 -19.18 -20.50 -16.36
CA PRO A 202 -20.02 -20.68 -17.56
C PRO A 202 -19.79 -19.63 -18.66
N VAL A 203 -19.02 -18.57 -18.42
CA VAL A 203 -18.75 -17.49 -19.41
C VAL A 203 -17.46 -17.74 -20.22
N LEU A 204 -16.61 -18.68 -19.78
CA LEU A 204 -15.33 -19.02 -20.41
C LEU A 204 -15.37 -20.31 -21.27
N GLN A 205 -16.51 -21.02 -21.30
CA GLN A 205 -16.77 -22.15 -22.20
C GLN A 205 -17.58 -21.67 -23.40
#